data_AF-A0A819HXW0-F1
#
_entry.id   AF-A0A819HXW0-F1
#
_cell.length_a   1.000
_cell.length_b   1.000
_cell.length_c   1.000
_cell.angle_alpha   90.00
_cell.angle_beta   90.00
_cell.angle_gamma   90.00
#
_symmetry.space_group_name_H-M   'P 1'
#
loop_
_entity.id
_entity.type
_entity.pdbx_description
1 polymer ?
#
loop_
_entity_poly.entity_id
_entity_poly.type
_entity_poly.pdbx_seq_one_letter_code
_entity_poly.pdbx_strand_id
1 'polypeptide(L)'
;MSNPFLILSDSSSTSTNPYSTASSKVVSIDNDSSSSSSSTTNIYKDILEDVLLCTIDEQPSSSLIYLAELAIELPENFDKNFIDQALFERLHMIDPSSQLLTSITKKSTIRNDINMITENRCIHYLVGCYQRLLRQRNHFKLVFEDIRKLFIDHTKTAISLPDLYDGQDLSKQWLELLIDGQENPLLYEYIDCINNDFLSEITDEIENLYNSVFRYIYKMIQPLDYFSTELITYIGVLKYLAKWPALVRIIFRLSHPKTTSNRSIQHPFGQSGGGRAFEDTLIGSLLSKSCLPSLPGKPYLFFEKPKVMTEHDVDLTSKTMWQPMRTYQQNLSDLFLAFVKNGDVRNDILKWIGDCLIENRGKNKEWSSHNPLTAYLYVSDGFLLNLNFILLNFARPFSEPYSPKLLKINPIYAISQNENVHLKDLYKDTPMIVRDEENIDEKNNTITFNFITEIFFMSHLSYSCSVQRLHRKLLKINEELSHVQHAYNDATRLHGANDENVQRLEEAMEKGASKTEW
;
A
#
# COMPACT_ATOMS: atom_id res chain seq x y z
N MET A 1 27.56 25.55 -38.03
CA MET A 1 26.46 24.99 -37.23
C MET A 1 27.04 24.54 -35.90
N SER A 2 26.65 25.22 -34.83
CA SER A 2 27.29 25.22 -33.51
C SER A 2 26.85 24.03 -32.66
N ASN A 3 27.79 23.39 -31.97
CA ASN A 3 27.56 22.30 -31.02
C ASN A 3 27.49 22.88 -29.58
N PRO A 4 26.39 22.72 -28.84
CA PRO A 4 26.08 23.51 -27.62
C PRO A 4 26.59 22.91 -26.29
N PHE A 5 27.63 22.09 -26.26
CA PHE A 5 28.10 21.42 -25.02
C PHE A 5 29.50 21.83 -24.54
N LEU A 6 29.98 23.02 -24.91
CA LEU A 6 31.34 23.49 -24.59
C LEU A 6 31.38 24.63 -23.57
N ILE A 7 30.48 24.62 -22.59
CA ILE A 7 30.56 25.48 -21.41
C ILE A 7 30.12 24.65 -20.21
N LEU A 8 31.10 24.17 -19.43
CA LEU A 8 31.08 23.91 -17.98
C LEU A 8 32.16 22.89 -17.63
N SER A 9 33.42 23.26 -17.87
CA SER A 9 34.57 22.73 -17.17
C SER A 9 35.59 23.85 -17.00
N ASP A 10 36.14 23.95 -15.79
CA ASP A 10 37.26 24.78 -15.34
C ASP A 10 36.96 26.22 -14.86
N SER A 11 36.80 26.33 -13.55
CA SER A 11 37.61 27.28 -12.77
C SER A 11 37.71 26.86 -11.31
N SER A 12 38.78 26.16 -10.97
CA SER A 12 39.30 26.03 -9.61
C SER A 12 40.19 27.23 -9.28
N SER A 13 40.02 27.87 -8.12
CA SER A 13 41.14 28.23 -7.21
C SER A 13 40.67 29.03 -5.98
N THR A 14 40.91 28.42 -4.81
CA THR A 14 41.51 28.98 -3.57
C THR A 14 41.08 30.36 -3.07
N SER A 15 40.62 30.46 -1.80
CA SER A 15 41.47 30.90 -0.68
C SER A 15 40.70 31.23 0.61
N THR A 16 41.13 30.57 1.69
CA THR A 16 41.43 31.11 3.03
C THR A 16 40.36 31.85 3.85
N ASN A 17 39.98 31.18 4.94
CA ASN A 17 39.54 31.77 6.20
C ASN A 17 40.75 32.40 6.92
N PRO A 18 40.63 33.58 7.56
CA PRO A 18 40.84 33.60 9.01
C PRO A 18 40.01 34.63 9.81
N TYR A 19 39.74 34.21 11.05
CA TYR A 19 39.23 34.86 12.24
C TYR A 19 39.40 36.39 12.47
N SER A 20 38.35 36.91 13.16
CA SER A 20 38.38 37.81 14.33
C SER A 20 38.59 39.32 14.15
N THR A 21 37.57 40.10 14.52
CA THR A 21 37.56 41.10 15.62
C THR A 21 36.54 42.22 15.35
N ALA A 22 35.56 42.40 16.25
CA ALA A 22 34.91 43.68 16.57
C ALA A 22 33.89 43.42 17.71
N SER A 23 34.29 43.64 18.95
CA SER A 23 34.13 44.91 19.69
C SER A 23 32.76 45.01 20.37
N SER A 24 32.82 44.77 21.68
CA SER A 24 31.78 44.88 22.68
C SER A 24 31.19 46.29 22.75
N LYS A 25 29.86 46.39 22.65
CA LYS A 25 29.10 47.48 23.26
C LYS A 25 28.23 46.90 24.37
N VAL A 26 28.67 47.17 25.59
CA VAL A 26 27.90 47.03 26.82
C VAL A 26 26.73 48.01 26.74
N VAL A 27 25.51 47.48 26.66
CA VAL A 27 24.29 48.22 26.98
C VAL A 27 23.69 47.51 28.19
N SER A 28 23.68 48.22 29.30
CA SER A 28 23.01 47.87 30.55
C SER A 28 21.54 47.57 30.29
N ILE A 29 21.13 46.33 30.55
CA ILE A 29 19.73 45.94 30.67
C ILE A 29 19.37 46.11 32.13
N ASP A 30 18.60 47.15 32.43
CA ASP A 30 17.86 47.25 33.67
C ASP A 30 16.81 46.13 33.70
N ASN A 31 16.76 45.45 34.85
CA ASN A 31 15.80 44.41 35.17
C ASN A 31 14.37 44.96 35.14
N ASP A 32 13.55 44.49 34.21
CA ASP A 32 12.09 44.57 34.29
C ASP A 32 11.49 43.18 34.02
N SER A 33 11.54 42.34 35.06
CA SER A 33 11.09 40.95 35.07
C SER A 33 9.65 40.80 35.58
N SER A 34 8.73 41.66 35.14
CA SER A 34 7.34 41.66 35.62
C SER A 34 6.25 41.77 34.54
N SER A 35 6.60 41.93 33.25
CA SER A 35 5.63 42.16 32.16
C SER A 35 5.48 41.00 31.15
N SER A 36 6.32 39.96 31.20
CA SER A 36 6.25 38.84 30.25
C SER A 36 5.24 37.76 30.66
N SER A 37 5.02 37.55 31.96
CA SER A 37 4.17 36.46 32.48
C SER A 37 2.68 36.61 32.14
N SER A 38 2.13 37.83 32.13
CA SER A 38 0.71 38.06 31.84
C SER A 38 0.35 37.80 30.37
N SER A 39 1.29 38.01 29.45
CA SER A 39 1.09 37.76 28.02
C SER A 39 1.06 36.27 27.66
N THR A 40 1.87 35.45 28.33
CA THR A 40 1.91 34.00 28.10
C THR A 40 0.71 33.29 28.72
N THR A 41 0.23 33.72 29.88
CA THR A 41 -0.99 33.17 30.51
C THR A 41 -2.22 33.32 29.60
N ASN A 42 -2.38 34.49 28.96
CA ASN A 42 -3.46 34.71 27.99
C ASN A 42 -3.31 33.80 26.74
N ILE A 43 -2.08 33.56 26.27
CA ILE A 43 -1.82 32.66 25.14
C ILE A 43 -2.28 31.22 25.44
N TYR A 44 -2.07 30.72 26.66
CA TYR A 44 -2.54 29.37 27.04
C TYR A 44 -4.07 29.30 27.15
N LYS A 45 -4.73 30.36 27.63
CA LYS A 45 -6.20 30.42 27.60
C LYS A 45 -6.74 30.41 26.15
N ASP A 46 -6.12 31.17 25.25
CA ASP A 46 -6.47 31.12 23.82
C ASP A 46 -6.25 29.72 23.23
N ILE A 47 -5.20 28.99 23.64
CA ILE A 47 -5.00 27.59 23.21
C ILE A 47 -6.15 26.69 23.70
N LEU A 48 -6.58 26.85 24.95
CA LEU A 48 -7.69 26.07 25.50
C LEU A 48 -8.96 26.28 24.68
N GLU A 49 -9.31 27.53 24.39
CA GLU A 49 -10.57 27.88 23.73
C GLU A 49 -10.51 27.72 22.20
N ASP A 50 -9.46 28.17 21.54
CA ASP A 50 -9.38 28.20 20.08
C ASP A 50 -8.76 26.93 19.46
N VAL A 51 -7.92 26.20 20.22
CA VAL A 51 -7.24 24.99 19.74
C VAL A 51 -7.88 23.74 20.32
N LEU A 52 -8.09 23.66 21.63
CA LEU A 52 -8.73 22.52 22.28
C LEU A 52 -10.28 22.60 22.23
N LEU A 53 -10.85 23.77 21.92
CA LEU A 53 -12.31 23.96 21.92
C LEU A 53 -12.95 23.63 23.28
N CYS A 54 -12.21 23.92 24.36
CA CYS A 54 -12.61 23.69 25.74
C CYS A 54 -12.64 24.99 26.54
N THR A 55 -13.30 25.00 27.69
CA THR A 55 -13.33 26.13 28.61
C THR A 55 -13.50 25.64 30.05
N ILE A 56 -13.07 26.47 31.00
CA ILE A 56 -13.39 26.34 32.42
C ILE A 56 -14.39 27.43 32.88
N ASP A 57 -14.81 28.31 31.98
CA ASP A 57 -15.80 29.33 32.26
C ASP A 57 -17.21 28.76 32.00
N GLU A 58 -18.12 28.85 32.98
CA GLU A 58 -19.51 28.36 32.83
C GLU A 58 -20.33 29.14 31.77
N GLN A 59 -19.86 30.33 31.38
CA GLN A 59 -20.51 31.19 30.40
C GLN A 59 -19.54 31.62 29.28
N PRO A 60 -19.16 30.70 28.38
CA PRO A 60 -18.22 31.01 27.31
C PRO A 60 -18.86 31.90 26.23
N SER A 61 -18.01 32.70 25.57
CA SER A 61 -18.41 33.54 24.44
C SER A 61 -18.75 32.74 23.17
N SER A 62 -18.19 31.54 23.02
CA SER A 62 -18.37 30.62 21.89
C SER A 62 -18.90 29.28 22.39
N SER A 63 -19.22 28.36 21.46
CA SER A 63 -19.61 27.00 21.85
C SER A 63 -18.35 26.19 22.14
N LEU A 64 -18.20 25.70 23.38
CA LEU A 64 -16.99 25.03 23.88
C LEU A 64 -17.38 23.89 24.83
N ILE A 65 -16.47 22.95 25.03
CA ILE A 65 -16.62 21.87 26.03
C ILE A 65 -16.21 22.38 27.41
N TYR A 66 -17.08 22.23 28.39
CA TYR A 66 -16.78 22.55 29.78
C TYR A 66 -15.96 21.45 30.44
N LEU A 67 -14.81 21.82 31.02
CA LEU A 67 -13.95 20.91 31.79
C LEU A 67 -14.27 21.09 33.28
N ALA A 68 -15.28 20.37 33.75
CA ALA A 68 -15.86 20.57 35.08
C ALA A 68 -14.88 20.22 36.20
N GLU A 69 -14.01 19.22 36.00
CA GLU A 69 -13.06 18.80 37.03
C GLU A 69 -11.94 19.84 37.20
N LEU A 70 -11.38 20.31 36.08
CA LEU A 70 -10.40 21.40 36.05
C LEU A 70 -10.95 22.75 36.51
N ALA A 71 -12.24 23.02 36.34
CA ALA A 71 -12.86 24.25 36.83
C ALA A 71 -12.92 24.32 38.36
N ILE A 72 -12.93 23.17 39.05
CA ILE A 72 -12.92 23.10 40.53
C ILE A 72 -11.52 23.41 41.07
N GLU A 73 -10.49 22.88 40.41
CA GLU A 73 -9.08 23.10 40.76
C GLU A 73 -8.52 24.31 39.98
N LEU A 74 -9.09 25.51 40.21
CA LEU A 74 -8.65 26.74 39.55
C LEU A 74 -7.12 26.89 39.64
N PRO A 75 -6.39 26.83 38.50
CA PRO A 75 -4.94 26.87 38.52
C PRO A 75 -4.45 28.26 38.92
N GLU A 76 -3.39 28.32 39.72
CA GLU A 76 -2.72 29.59 40.04
C GLU A 76 -2.07 30.24 38.80
N ASN A 77 -1.68 29.43 37.79
CA ASN A 77 -1.12 29.88 36.52
C ASN A 77 -1.57 28.98 35.36
N PHE A 78 -1.99 29.58 34.24
CA PHE A 78 -2.19 28.84 32.98
C PHE A 78 -0.84 28.66 32.30
N ASP A 79 -0.33 27.43 32.32
CA ASP A 79 0.92 27.04 31.69
C ASP A 79 0.73 25.81 30.78
N LYS A 80 1.84 25.27 30.26
CA LYS A 80 1.82 24.08 29.42
C LYS A 80 1.24 22.86 30.15
N ASN A 81 1.51 22.70 31.44
CA ASN A 81 1.05 21.55 32.22
C ASN A 81 -0.47 21.59 32.39
N PHE A 82 -1.03 22.79 32.53
CA PHE A 82 -2.48 22.97 32.53
C PHE A 82 -3.11 22.55 31.19
N ILE A 83 -2.51 22.92 30.05
CA ILE A 83 -3.01 22.48 28.73
C ILE A 83 -2.87 20.97 28.55
N ASP A 84 -1.80 20.37 29.06
CA ASP A 84 -1.60 18.93 29.08
C ASP A 84 -2.73 18.22 29.86
N GLN A 85 -3.01 18.68 31.09
CA GLN A 85 -4.09 18.15 31.91
C GLN A 85 -5.48 18.34 31.27
N ALA A 86 -5.74 19.52 30.68
CA ALA A 86 -6.97 19.81 29.96
C ALA A 86 -7.17 18.91 28.74
N LEU A 87 -6.09 18.67 28.00
CA LEU A 87 -6.10 17.75 26.87
C LEU A 87 -6.39 16.31 27.34
N PHE A 88 -5.75 15.88 28.43
CA PHE A 88 -5.95 14.56 29.02
C PHE A 88 -7.41 14.36 29.48
N GLU A 89 -7.98 15.29 30.24
CA GLU A 89 -9.40 15.24 30.66
C GLU A 89 -10.31 15.16 29.44
N ARG A 90 -10.08 16.02 28.44
CA ARG A 90 -10.90 16.06 27.23
C ARG A 90 -10.84 14.77 26.41
N LEU A 91 -9.70 14.09 26.39
CA LEU A 91 -9.51 12.83 25.65
C LEU A 91 -10.18 11.63 26.32
N HIS A 92 -10.33 11.65 27.64
CA HIS A 92 -10.96 10.57 28.42
C HIS A 92 -12.45 10.82 28.70
N MET A 93 -12.99 11.93 28.18
CA MET A 93 -14.41 12.26 28.31
C MET A 93 -15.28 11.33 27.44
N ILE A 94 -16.10 10.50 28.09
CA ILE A 94 -16.93 9.47 27.42
C ILE A 94 -17.95 10.08 26.45
N ASP A 95 -18.62 11.16 26.85
CA ASP A 95 -19.58 11.89 26.02
C ASP A 95 -19.31 13.41 26.08
N PRO A 96 -18.47 13.93 25.16
CA PRO A 96 -18.22 15.37 25.08
C PRO A 96 -19.48 16.20 24.88
N SER A 97 -20.48 15.65 24.19
CA SER A 97 -21.74 16.35 23.91
C SER A 97 -22.50 16.72 25.18
N SER A 98 -22.34 15.95 26.26
CA SER A 98 -23.01 16.22 27.54
C SER A 98 -22.47 17.47 28.25
N GLN A 99 -21.22 17.84 27.98
CA GLN A 99 -20.54 19.00 28.58
C GLN A 99 -20.47 20.19 27.61
N LEU A 100 -21.21 20.15 26.50
CA LEU A 100 -21.22 21.22 25.51
C LEU A 100 -21.97 22.45 26.06
N LEU A 101 -21.24 23.55 26.21
CA LEU A 101 -21.83 24.85 26.46
C LEU A 101 -22.09 25.54 25.12
N THR A 102 -23.33 25.95 24.88
CA THR A 102 -23.71 26.74 23.70
C THR A 102 -23.87 28.20 24.05
N SER A 103 -23.15 29.08 23.35
CA SER A 103 -23.31 30.53 23.50
C SER A 103 -24.71 30.99 23.07
N ILE A 104 -25.34 31.80 23.92
CA ILE A 104 -26.70 32.34 23.72
C ILE A 104 -26.75 33.38 22.59
N THR A 105 -25.60 33.97 22.22
CA THR A 105 -25.54 35.19 21.38
C THR A 105 -25.30 34.96 19.90
N LYS A 106 -24.93 33.76 19.45
CA LYS A 106 -24.74 33.44 18.01
C LYS A 106 -25.41 32.12 17.63
N LYS A 107 -26.69 32.17 17.25
CA LYS A 107 -27.45 31.03 16.66
C LYS A 107 -26.94 30.56 15.28
N SER A 108 -25.78 31.01 14.82
CA SER A 108 -25.25 30.74 13.49
C SER A 108 -24.04 29.81 13.45
N THR A 109 -23.66 29.18 14.57
CA THR A 109 -22.59 28.17 14.57
C THR A 109 -23.00 27.04 13.61
N ILE A 110 -22.24 26.88 12.54
CA ILE A 110 -22.54 25.95 11.46
C ILE A 110 -22.48 24.55 12.06
N ARG A 111 -23.40 23.65 11.70
CA ARG A 111 -23.48 22.26 12.20
C ARG A 111 -22.13 21.52 12.22
N ASN A 112 -21.22 21.88 11.33
CA ASN A 112 -19.87 21.33 11.22
C ASN A 112 -18.96 21.73 12.41
N ASP A 113 -19.13 22.90 12.99
CA ASP A 113 -18.34 23.37 14.13
C ASP A 113 -18.66 22.53 15.39
N ILE A 114 -19.95 22.21 15.61
CA ILE A 114 -20.39 21.39 16.75
C ILE A 114 -19.79 19.99 16.67
N ASN A 115 -19.81 19.36 15.48
CA ASN A 115 -19.20 18.04 15.31
C ASN A 115 -17.70 18.03 15.62
N MET A 116 -16.98 19.12 15.31
CA MET A 116 -15.56 19.25 15.66
C MET A 116 -15.34 19.44 17.16
N ILE A 117 -16.23 20.19 17.83
CA ILE A 117 -16.19 20.43 19.28
C ILE A 117 -16.48 19.13 20.04
N THR A 118 -17.48 18.35 19.60
CA THR A 118 -17.92 17.10 20.23
C THR A 118 -17.24 15.85 19.67
N GLU A 119 -16.12 15.98 18.93
CA GLU A 119 -15.39 14.83 18.39
C GLU A 119 -14.93 13.93 19.54
N ASN A 120 -15.32 12.66 19.50
CA ASN A 120 -15.01 11.67 20.53
C ASN A 120 -13.81 10.81 20.13
N ARG A 121 -13.53 10.69 18.83
CA ARG A 121 -12.41 9.88 18.34
C ARG A 121 -11.07 10.55 18.66
N CYS A 122 -10.28 9.90 19.52
CA CYS A 122 -9.02 10.40 20.09
C CYS A 122 -8.07 10.98 19.03
N ILE A 123 -7.71 10.18 18.01
CA ILE A 123 -6.74 10.59 16.98
C ILE A 123 -7.31 11.73 16.13
N HIS A 124 -8.59 11.68 15.80
CA HIS A 124 -9.25 12.72 15.00
C HIS A 124 -9.31 14.05 15.74
N TYR A 125 -9.62 14.01 17.03
CA TYR A 125 -9.64 15.19 17.87
C TYR A 125 -8.23 15.81 17.98
N LEU A 126 -7.19 15.00 18.26
CA LEU A 126 -5.80 15.45 18.33
C LEU A 126 -5.31 16.07 17.01
N VAL A 127 -5.65 15.46 15.88
CA VAL A 127 -5.35 15.99 14.55
C VAL A 127 -6.10 17.31 14.30
N GLY A 128 -7.36 17.40 14.72
CA GLY A 128 -8.14 18.63 14.66
C GLY A 128 -7.49 19.77 15.45
N CYS A 129 -7.03 19.49 16.67
CA CYS A 129 -6.26 20.43 17.50
C CYS A 129 -4.98 20.85 16.78
N TYR A 130 -4.21 19.90 16.26
CA TYR A 130 -2.99 20.17 15.51
C TYR A 130 -3.23 21.07 14.29
N GLN A 131 -4.26 20.80 13.50
CA GLN A 131 -4.63 21.64 12.35
C GLN A 131 -5.03 23.06 12.76
N ARG A 132 -5.78 23.23 13.86
CA ARG A 132 -6.16 24.55 14.39
C ARG A 132 -4.92 25.31 14.88
N LEU A 133 -3.99 24.66 15.56
CA LEU A 133 -2.71 25.24 15.96
C LEU A 133 -1.91 25.72 14.75
N LEU A 134 -1.81 24.90 13.69
CA LEU A 134 -1.09 25.26 12.46
C LEU A 134 -1.66 26.51 11.78
N ARG A 135 -3.00 26.61 11.69
CA ARG A 135 -3.69 27.78 11.11
C ARG A 135 -3.36 29.07 11.86
N GLN A 136 -3.01 28.97 13.13
CA GLN A 136 -2.74 30.09 14.04
C GLN A 136 -1.26 30.17 14.45
N ARG A 137 -0.35 29.58 13.66
CA ARG A 137 1.09 29.50 13.98
C ARG A 137 1.74 30.83 14.38
N ASN A 138 1.32 31.93 13.75
CA ASN A 138 1.86 33.26 14.05
C ASN A 138 1.37 33.80 15.39
N HIS A 139 0.11 33.51 15.76
CA HIS A 139 -0.46 33.89 17.06
C HIS A 139 0.23 33.14 18.20
N PHE A 140 0.44 31.83 18.01
CA PHE A 140 1.03 30.96 19.02
C PHE A 140 2.56 30.84 18.95
N LYS A 141 3.26 31.73 18.23
CA LYS A 141 4.68 31.55 17.86
C LYS A 141 5.62 31.19 19.02
N LEU A 142 5.38 31.76 20.21
CA LEU A 142 6.23 31.56 21.40
C LEU A 142 6.13 30.15 21.99
N VAL A 143 4.95 29.52 21.92
CA VAL A 143 4.65 28.21 22.53
C VAL A 143 4.35 27.14 21.48
N PHE A 144 4.40 27.51 20.20
CA PHE A 144 3.94 26.69 19.08
C PHE A 144 4.61 25.32 19.05
N GLU A 145 5.94 25.24 19.13
CA GLU A 145 6.65 23.96 19.06
C GLU A 145 6.35 23.06 20.27
N ASP A 146 6.18 23.65 21.46
CA ASP A 146 5.87 22.91 22.68
C ASP A 146 4.47 22.30 22.64
N ILE A 147 3.46 23.06 22.19
CA ILE A 147 2.08 22.58 22.05
C ILE A 147 1.96 21.63 20.85
N ARG A 148 2.69 21.90 19.77
CA ARG A 148 2.78 20.99 18.61
C ARG A 148 3.30 19.62 19.05
N LYS A 149 4.37 19.60 19.84
CA LYS A 149 4.92 18.38 20.42
C LYS A 149 3.94 17.69 21.36
N LEU A 150 3.20 18.45 22.17
CA LEU A 150 2.19 17.92 23.08
C LEU A 150 1.15 17.03 22.35
N PHE A 151 0.61 17.50 21.21
CA PHE A 151 -0.35 16.70 20.43
C PHE A 151 0.27 15.45 19.79
N ILE A 152 1.53 15.53 19.38
CA ILE A 152 2.26 14.37 18.85
C ILE A 152 2.45 13.34 19.97
N ASP A 153 2.90 13.78 21.14
CA ASP A 153 3.17 12.92 22.28
C ASP A 153 1.88 12.26 22.82
N HIS A 154 0.74 12.95 22.80
CA HIS A 154 -0.56 12.34 23.16
C HIS A 154 -1.01 11.26 22.18
N THR A 155 -0.85 11.47 20.87
CA THR A 155 -1.16 10.42 19.90
C THR A 155 -0.23 9.24 20.06
N LYS A 156 1.05 9.49 20.39
CA LYS A 156 1.98 8.41 20.70
C LYS A 156 1.54 7.63 21.93
N THR A 157 1.19 8.31 23.01
CA THR A 157 0.65 7.69 24.22
C THR A 157 -0.59 6.87 23.93
N ALA A 158 -1.52 7.37 23.11
CA ALA A 158 -2.71 6.62 22.72
C ALA A 158 -2.38 5.32 21.97
N ILE A 159 -1.40 5.35 21.07
CA ILE A 159 -0.97 4.17 20.32
C ILE A 159 -0.18 3.18 21.21
N SER A 160 0.68 3.69 22.10
CA SER A 160 1.52 2.88 22.98
C SER A 160 0.76 2.31 24.18
N LEU A 161 -0.33 2.94 24.61
CA LEU A 161 -1.17 2.51 25.73
C LEU A 161 -2.64 2.46 25.30
N PRO A 162 -3.02 1.55 24.37
CA PRO A 162 -4.37 1.50 23.82
C PRO A 162 -5.44 1.21 24.87
N ASP A 163 -5.08 0.50 25.96
CA ASP A 163 -5.99 0.16 27.07
C ASP A 163 -6.51 1.41 27.83
N LEU A 164 -5.84 2.56 27.71
CA LEU A 164 -6.35 3.82 28.28
C LEU A 164 -7.54 4.38 27.50
N TYR A 165 -7.72 3.93 26.25
CA TYR A 165 -8.70 4.44 25.29
C TYR A 165 -9.73 3.37 24.94
N ASP A 166 -10.24 2.68 25.96
CA ASP A 166 -11.23 1.62 25.83
C ASP A 166 -12.44 2.05 24.99
N GLY A 167 -12.88 1.17 24.09
CA GLY A 167 -13.99 1.43 23.17
C GLY A 167 -13.61 2.22 21.90
N GLN A 168 -12.35 2.66 21.77
CA GLN A 168 -11.85 3.31 20.55
C GLN A 168 -11.16 2.33 19.61
N ASP A 169 -11.45 2.45 18.31
CA ASP A 169 -10.68 1.75 17.26
C ASP A 169 -9.57 2.65 16.71
N LEU A 170 -8.45 2.72 17.44
CA LEU A 170 -7.30 3.54 17.08
C LEU A 170 -6.70 3.15 15.72
N SER A 171 -6.74 1.85 15.38
CA SER A 171 -6.22 1.34 14.10
C SER A 171 -7.04 1.86 12.92
N LYS A 172 -8.37 1.85 13.05
CA LYS A 172 -9.26 2.42 12.03
C LYS A 172 -9.09 3.93 11.91
N GLN A 173 -9.00 4.63 13.05
CA GLN A 173 -8.79 6.08 13.03
C GLN A 173 -7.46 6.46 12.37
N TRP A 174 -6.40 5.68 12.61
CA TRP A 174 -5.11 5.86 11.96
C TRP A 174 -5.17 5.59 10.45
N LEU A 175 -5.93 4.59 10.02
CA LEU A 175 -6.16 4.33 8.59
C LEU A 175 -6.93 5.49 7.91
N GLU A 176 -7.96 6.02 8.56
CA GLU A 176 -8.71 7.19 8.06
C GLU A 176 -7.76 8.38 7.87
N LEU A 177 -6.89 8.65 8.86
CA LEU A 177 -5.86 9.69 8.76
C LEU A 177 -4.88 9.49 7.60
N LEU A 178 -4.45 8.25 7.36
CA LEU A 178 -3.56 7.89 6.24
C LEU A 178 -4.23 8.10 4.87
N ILE A 179 -5.54 7.87 4.78
CA ILE A 179 -6.33 8.13 3.57
C ILE A 179 -6.44 9.63 3.35
N ASP A 180 -6.89 10.38 4.36
CA ASP A 180 -7.06 11.84 4.29
C ASP A 180 -5.74 12.57 4.00
N GLY A 181 -4.62 12.02 4.47
CA GLY A 181 -3.28 12.57 4.22
C GLY A 181 -2.88 12.62 2.75
N GLN A 182 -3.48 11.80 1.87
CA GLN A 182 -3.23 11.88 0.43
C GLN A 182 -3.62 13.23 -0.17
N GLU A 183 -4.67 13.85 0.36
CA GLU A 183 -5.18 15.14 -0.09
C GLU A 183 -4.67 16.31 0.77
N ASN A 184 -4.17 16.03 1.98
CA ASN A 184 -3.74 17.03 2.94
C ASN A 184 -2.30 16.80 3.43
N PRO A 185 -1.30 17.52 2.87
CA PRO A 185 0.11 17.38 3.24
C PRO A 185 0.41 17.63 4.73
N LEU A 186 -0.41 18.44 5.42
CA LEU A 186 -0.23 18.70 6.85
C LEU A 186 -0.50 17.46 7.71
N LEU A 187 -1.39 16.57 7.26
CA LEU A 187 -1.64 15.31 7.94
C LEU A 187 -0.46 14.34 7.75
N TYR A 188 0.14 14.34 6.56
CA TYR A 188 1.39 13.60 6.34
C TYR A 188 2.57 14.15 7.12
N GLU A 189 2.67 15.46 7.33
CA GLU A 189 3.68 16.03 8.24
C GLU A 189 3.48 15.50 9.68
N TYR A 190 2.23 15.46 10.14
CA TYR A 190 1.88 14.92 11.46
C TYR A 190 2.23 13.43 11.58
N ILE A 191 1.83 12.61 10.60
CA ILE A 191 2.14 11.18 10.54
C ILE A 191 3.65 10.94 10.44
N ASP A 192 4.36 11.71 9.60
CA ASP A 192 5.82 11.59 9.44
C ASP A 192 6.52 11.86 10.78
N CYS A 193 6.10 12.87 11.56
CA CYS A 193 6.65 13.14 12.89
C CYS A 193 6.48 11.96 13.87
N ILE A 194 5.31 11.33 13.88
CA ILE A 194 5.03 10.18 14.77
C ILE A 194 5.84 8.97 14.32
N ASN A 195 5.80 8.64 13.03
CA ASN A 195 6.41 7.45 12.47
C ASN A 195 7.93 7.47 12.48
N ASN A 196 8.56 8.64 12.32
CA ASN A 196 10.02 8.74 12.40
C ASN A 196 10.54 8.35 13.79
N ASP A 197 9.76 8.62 14.84
CA ASP A 197 10.09 8.22 16.19
C ASP A 197 9.71 6.76 16.43
N PHE A 198 8.47 6.36 16.12
CA PHE A 198 7.94 5.01 16.35
C PHE A 198 8.63 3.89 15.59
N LEU A 199 9.06 4.15 14.36
CA LEU A 199 9.61 3.12 13.49
C LEU A 199 11.13 2.98 13.61
N SER A 200 11.76 3.81 14.45
CA SER A 200 13.16 3.66 14.83
C SER A 200 13.35 2.45 15.76
N GLU A 201 12.42 2.28 16.72
CA GLU A 201 12.36 1.14 17.66
C GLU A 201 10.90 0.66 17.74
N ILE A 202 10.54 -0.31 16.90
CA ILE A 202 9.19 -0.88 16.89
C ILE A 202 8.92 -1.66 18.18
N THR A 203 7.86 -1.28 18.89
CA THR A 203 7.26 -2.05 19.98
C THR A 203 6.13 -2.94 19.46
N ASP A 204 5.68 -3.89 20.29
CA ASP A 204 4.59 -4.80 19.93
C ASP A 204 3.28 -4.04 19.66
N GLU A 205 2.99 -2.96 20.39
CA GLU A 205 1.78 -2.14 20.22
C GLU A 205 1.78 -1.42 18.87
N ILE A 206 2.92 -0.82 18.48
CA ILE A 206 3.09 -0.18 17.17
C ILE A 206 2.94 -1.21 16.06
N GLU A 207 3.55 -2.39 16.24
CA GLU A 207 3.40 -3.49 15.28
C GLU A 207 1.94 -3.94 15.16
N ASN A 208 1.23 -4.06 16.28
CA ASN A 208 -0.18 -4.45 16.33
C ASN A 208 -1.11 -3.42 15.69
N LEU A 209 -0.84 -2.12 15.86
CA LEU A 209 -1.53 -1.04 15.16
C LEU A 209 -1.43 -1.23 13.64
N TYR A 210 -0.21 -1.34 13.12
CA TYR A 210 0.00 -1.47 11.68
C TYR A 210 -0.50 -2.80 11.12
N ASN A 211 -0.35 -3.90 11.88
CA ASN A 211 -0.94 -5.19 11.52
C ASN A 211 -2.47 -5.06 11.36
N SER A 212 -3.14 -4.31 12.24
CA SER A 212 -4.58 -4.08 12.18
C SER A 212 -4.98 -3.16 11.02
N VAL A 213 -4.22 -2.09 10.78
CA VAL A 213 -4.38 -1.20 9.61
C VAL A 213 -4.27 -2.00 8.31
N PHE A 214 -3.24 -2.83 8.15
CA PHE A 214 -3.06 -3.66 6.96
C PHE A 214 -4.15 -4.72 6.81
N ARG A 215 -4.69 -5.26 7.90
CA ARG A 215 -5.86 -6.15 7.87
C ARG A 215 -7.13 -5.43 7.46
N TYR A 216 -7.32 -4.18 7.88
CA TYR A 216 -8.43 -3.35 7.40
C TYR A 216 -8.31 -3.11 5.90
N ILE A 217 -7.15 -2.68 5.42
CA ILE A 217 -6.89 -2.51 3.98
C ILE A 217 -7.19 -3.82 3.25
N TYR A 218 -6.64 -4.96 3.71
CA TYR A 218 -6.90 -6.26 3.11
C TYR A 218 -8.39 -6.58 3.00
N LYS A 219 -9.17 -6.39 4.08
CA LYS A 219 -10.62 -6.61 4.05
C LYS A 219 -11.34 -5.68 3.06
N MET A 220 -10.93 -4.42 2.98
CA MET A 220 -11.55 -3.43 2.11
C MET A 220 -11.23 -3.64 0.63
N ILE A 221 -10.04 -4.15 0.28
CA ILE A 221 -9.68 -4.41 -1.13
C ILE A 221 -10.29 -5.69 -1.70
N GLN A 222 -10.69 -6.66 -0.86
CA GLN A 222 -11.27 -7.93 -1.31
C GLN A 222 -12.47 -7.76 -2.26
N PRO A 223 -13.49 -6.95 -1.94
CA PRO A 223 -14.65 -6.76 -2.82
C PRO A 223 -14.40 -5.82 -4.01
N LEU A 224 -13.28 -5.12 -4.06
CA LEU A 224 -13.04 -4.10 -5.10
C LEU A 224 -12.54 -4.70 -6.41
N ASP A 225 -12.93 -4.11 -7.53
CA ASP A 225 -12.39 -4.44 -8.86
C ASP A 225 -11.19 -3.56 -9.23
N TYR A 226 -10.42 -3.98 -10.24
CA TYR A 226 -9.19 -3.30 -10.68
C TYR A 226 -9.40 -1.84 -11.15
N PHE A 227 -10.63 -1.47 -11.51
CA PHE A 227 -10.99 -0.12 -11.95
C PHE A 227 -11.59 0.76 -10.84
N SER A 228 -11.70 0.25 -9.60
CA SER A 228 -12.20 1.02 -8.45
C SER A 228 -11.22 2.15 -8.07
N THR A 229 -11.76 3.33 -7.83
CA THR A 229 -11.01 4.49 -7.32
C THR A 229 -10.53 4.26 -5.90
N GLU A 230 -11.33 3.62 -5.06
CA GLU A 230 -11.00 3.26 -3.68
C GLU A 230 -9.78 2.34 -3.62
N LEU A 231 -9.67 1.41 -4.58
CA LEU A 231 -8.51 0.53 -4.68
C LEU A 231 -7.22 1.32 -4.93
N ILE A 232 -7.28 2.36 -5.77
CA ILE A 232 -6.15 3.26 -6.03
C ILE A 232 -5.79 4.04 -4.77
N THR A 233 -6.77 4.50 -3.98
CA THR A 233 -6.53 5.14 -2.67
C THR A 233 -5.75 4.22 -1.73
N TYR A 234 -6.14 2.95 -1.60
CA TYR A 234 -5.40 2.00 -0.75
C TYR A 234 -3.98 1.72 -1.27
N ILE A 235 -3.78 1.65 -2.59
CA ILE A 235 -2.44 1.56 -3.18
C ILE A 235 -1.61 2.81 -2.85
N GLY A 236 -2.23 3.99 -2.89
CA GLY A 236 -1.63 5.26 -2.48
C GLY A 236 -1.15 5.24 -1.02
N VAL A 237 -1.96 4.70 -0.10
CA VAL A 237 -1.59 4.54 1.32
C VAL A 237 -0.38 3.63 1.45
N LEU A 238 -0.42 2.44 0.84
CA LEU A 238 0.70 1.49 0.90
C LEU A 238 1.99 2.08 0.28
N LYS A 239 1.86 2.85 -0.80
CA LYS A 239 2.98 3.54 -1.46
C LYS A 239 3.58 4.62 -0.56
N TYR A 240 2.76 5.36 0.18
CA TYR A 240 3.23 6.34 1.17
C TYR A 240 3.96 5.64 2.33
N LEU A 241 3.39 4.56 2.87
CA LEU A 241 3.99 3.79 3.96
C LEU A 241 5.30 3.08 3.56
N ALA A 242 5.54 2.87 2.27
CA ALA A 242 6.79 2.31 1.74
C ALA A 242 8.04 3.13 2.06
N LYS A 243 7.89 4.39 2.50
CA LYS A 243 8.99 5.22 3.01
C LYS A 243 9.75 4.52 4.15
N TRP A 244 9.04 3.80 5.03
CA TRP A 244 9.63 3.17 6.21
C TRP A 244 9.86 1.68 5.99
N PRO A 245 11.12 1.19 6.03
CA PRO A 245 11.42 -0.20 5.75
C PRO A 245 10.76 -1.15 6.75
N ALA A 246 10.63 -0.76 8.02
CA ALA A 246 9.95 -1.57 9.03
C ALA A 246 8.51 -1.92 8.64
N LEU A 247 7.75 -0.97 8.08
CA LEU A 247 6.38 -1.20 7.61
C LEU A 247 6.34 -2.11 6.39
N VAL A 248 7.29 -1.95 5.46
CA VAL A 248 7.40 -2.85 4.30
C VAL A 248 7.63 -4.30 4.76
N ARG A 249 8.48 -4.52 5.78
CA ARG A 249 8.67 -5.87 6.36
C ARG A 249 7.36 -6.42 6.95
N ILE A 250 6.59 -5.59 7.66
CA ILE A 250 5.27 -6.01 8.19
C ILE A 250 4.32 -6.39 7.03
N ILE A 251 4.23 -5.56 5.98
CA ILE A 251 3.40 -5.83 4.79
C ILE A 251 3.76 -7.17 4.17
N PHE A 252 5.05 -7.42 3.92
CA PHE A 252 5.49 -8.65 3.27
C PHE A 252 5.36 -9.86 4.19
N ARG A 253 5.61 -9.73 5.50
CA ARG A 253 5.37 -10.80 6.48
C ARG A 253 3.89 -11.18 6.55
N LEU A 254 2.98 -10.21 6.53
CA LEU A 254 1.53 -10.46 6.43
C LEU A 254 1.13 -11.03 5.06
N SER A 255 1.94 -10.81 4.04
CA SER A 255 1.69 -11.30 2.69
C SER A 255 2.29 -12.67 2.39
N HIS A 256 3.04 -13.26 3.32
CA HIS A 256 3.40 -14.67 3.22
C HIS A 256 2.22 -15.52 3.67
N PRO A 257 1.78 -16.51 2.88
CA PRO A 257 0.75 -17.45 3.31
C PRO A 257 1.18 -18.10 4.63
N LYS A 258 0.30 -18.04 5.65
CA LYS A 258 0.56 -18.78 6.88
C LYS A 258 0.51 -20.27 6.54
N THR A 259 1.60 -20.98 6.78
CA THR A 259 1.69 -22.44 6.69
C THR A 259 0.72 -23.03 7.71
N THR A 260 -0.55 -23.15 7.33
CA THR A 260 -1.58 -23.56 8.27
C THR A 260 -1.56 -25.08 8.25
N SER A 261 -0.79 -25.67 9.15
CA SER A 261 -0.96 -27.07 9.56
C SER A 261 -2.36 -27.36 10.12
N ASN A 262 -3.12 -26.31 10.51
CA ASN A 262 -4.37 -26.41 11.26
C ASN A 262 -5.61 -25.75 10.60
N ARG A 263 -5.62 -25.48 9.29
CA ARG A 263 -6.89 -25.19 8.59
C ARG A 263 -7.30 -26.46 7.87
N SER A 264 -8.14 -27.22 8.55
CA SER A 264 -8.95 -28.32 8.05
C SER A 264 -10.01 -27.84 7.04
N ILE A 265 -9.62 -27.01 6.08
CA ILE A 265 -10.21 -27.14 4.75
C ILE A 265 -9.42 -28.28 4.14
N GLN A 266 -9.98 -29.49 4.22
CA GLN A 266 -9.51 -30.60 3.43
C GLN A 266 -9.58 -30.16 1.97
N HIS A 267 -8.48 -29.64 1.42
CA HIS A 267 -8.28 -29.70 -0.01
C HIS A 267 -8.37 -31.20 -0.36
N PRO A 268 -9.09 -31.59 -1.43
CA PRO A 268 -9.30 -32.99 -1.79
C PRO A 268 -8.01 -33.82 -1.97
N PHE A 269 -6.84 -33.18 -1.92
CA PHE A 269 -5.52 -33.74 -2.16
C PHE A 269 -4.50 -33.55 -1.02
N GLY A 270 -4.93 -33.11 0.18
CA GLY A 270 -4.11 -33.22 1.40
C GLY A 270 -2.80 -32.42 1.47
N GLN A 271 -2.62 -31.36 0.68
CA GLN A 271 -1.45 -30.47 0.79
C GLN A 271 -1.81 -29.15 1.49
N SER A 272 -1.31 -29.00 2.71
CA SER A 272 -1.34 -27.75 3.46
C SER A 272 -0.25 -26.81 2.93
N GLY A 273 -0.61 -25.77 2.18
CA GLY A 273 0.29 -24.69 1.75
C GLY A 273 0.56 -24.60 0.24
N GLY A 274 -0.48 -24.57 -0.60
CA GLY A 274 -0.33 -24.46 -2.06
C GLY A 274 -0.19 -23.01 -2.57
N GLY A 275 0.37 -22.85 -3.77
CA GLY A 275 0.60 -21.55 -4.43
C GLY A 275 -0.64 -20.64 -4.50
N ARG A 276 -1.86 -21.20 -4.56
CA ARG A 276 -3.12 -20.45 -4.49
C ARG A 276 -3.23 -19.55 -3.25
N ALA A 277 -2.69 -19.98 -2.11
CA ALA A 277 -2.81 -19.26 -0.84
C ALA A 277 -2.15 -17.87 -0.87
N PHE A 278 -1.28 -17.59 -1.85
CA PHE A 278 -0.74 -16.25 -2.07
C PHE A 278 -1.82 -15.24 -2.44
N GLU A 279 -2.89 -15.63 -3.15
CA GLU A 279 -3.98 -14.70 -3.50
C GLU A 279 -4.74 -14.20 -2.28
N ASP A 280 -4.82 -15.02 -1.22
CA ASP A 280 -5.54 -14.74 0.03
C ASP A 280 -4.68 -13.93 1.01
N THR A 281 -3.87 -13.00 0.48
CA THR A 281 -2.96 -12.15 1.25
C THR A 281 -3.08 -10.69 0.81
N LEU A 282 -2.52 -9.75 1.57
CA LEU A 282 -2.61 -8.31 1.24
C LEU A 282 -2.04 -8.01 -0.15
N ILE A 283 -0.75 -8.32 -0.37
CA ILE A 283 -0.12 -8.09 -1.68
C ILE A 283 -0.72 -8.99 -2.76
N GLY A 284 -1.03 -10.24 -2.44
CA GLY A 284 -1.56 -11.14 -3.45
C GLY A 284 -2.99 -10.82 -3.88
N SER A 285 -3.81 -10.27 -3.00
CA SER A 285 -5.15 -9.79 -3.35
C SER A 285 -5.09 -8.60 -4.31
N LEU A 286 -4.08 -7.73 -4.19
CA LEU A 286 -3.84 -6.68 -5.17
C LEU A 286 -3.44 -7.29 -6.51
N LEU A 287 -2.45 -8.17 -6.52
CA LEU A 287 -2.01 -8.82 -7.77
C LEU A 287 -3.14 -9.61 -8.45
N SER A 288 -4.08 -10.17 -7.70
CA SER A 288 -5.20 -10.96 -8.25
C SER A 288 -6.25 -10.14 -9.01
N LYS A 289 -6.25 -8.80 -8.89
CA LYS A 289 -7.24 -7.96 -9.57
C LYS A 289 -6.94 -7.91 -11.07
N SER A 290 -7.85 -8.44 -11.86
CA SER A 290 -7.68 -8.58 -13.30
C SER A 290 -9.03 -8.53 -14.01
N CYS A 291 -9.01 -8.27 -15.31
CA CYS A 291 -10.13 -8.51 -16.21
C CYS A 291 -10.26 -9.99 -16.59
N LEU A 292 -9.31 -10.84 -16.20
CA LEU A 292 -9.40 -12.29 -16.27
C LEU A 292 -10.27 -12.88 -15.17
N PRO A 293 -11.07 -13.91 -15.47
CA PRO A 293 -11.77 -14.68 -14.43
C PRO A 293 -10.76 -15.35 -13.50
N SER A 294 -10.95 -15.18 -12.18
CA SER A 294 -10.06 -15.75 -11.16
C SER A 294 -10.18 -17.27 -11.01
N LEU A 295 -11.30 -17.85 -11.44
CA LEU A 295 -11.62 -19.28 -11.37
C LEU A 295 -12.24 -19.76 -12.69
N PRO A 296 -12.02 -21.03 -13.09
CA PRO A 296 -12.63 -21.62 -14.26
C PRO A 296 -14.16 -21.61 -14.14
N GLY A 297 -14.86 -21.20 -15.20
CA GLY A 297 -16.32 -21.22 -15.26
C GLY A 297 -17.00 -19.93 -14.78
N LYS A 298 -16.27 -18.95 -14.25
CA LYS A 298 -16.81 -17.58 -14.09
C LYS A 298 -17.04 -16.94 -15.47
N PRO A 299 -18.11 -16.14 -15.64
CA PRO A 299 -18.39 -15.50 -16.92
C PRO A 299 -17.32 -14.45 -17.25
N TYR A 300 -17.05 -14.29 -18.54
CA TYR A 300 -16.29 -13.15 -19.06
C TYR A 300 -17.24 -11.95 -19.13
N LEU A 301 -16.98 -10.93 -18.32
CA LEU A 301 -17.92 -9.83 -18.08
C LEU A 301 -18.07 -8.86 -19.27
N PHE A 302 -17.15 -8.87 -20.22
CA PHE A 302 -17.06 -7.85 -21.28
C PHE A 302 -17.59 -8.31 -22.64
N PHE A 303 -17.57 -9.62 -22.93
CA PHE A 303 -17.94 -10.15 -24.25
C PHE A 303 -19.04 -11.21 -24.12
N GLU A 304 -20.24 -10.83 -23.66
CA GLU A 304 -21.35 -11.78 -23.44
C GLU A 304 -21.97 -12.34 -24.73
N LYS A 305 -22.02 -11.55 -25.81
CA LYS A 305 -22.61 -11.92 -27.11
C LYS A 305 -21.74 -11.50 -28.30
N PRO A 306 -20.54 -12.09 -28.47
CA PRO A 306 -19.57 -11.66 -29.48
C PRO A 306 -20.13 -11.72 -30.91
N LYS A 307 -21.05 -12.63 -31.24
CA LYS A 307 -21.68 -12.72 -32.57
C LYS A 307 -22.46 -11.47 -33.01
N VAL A 308 -22.97 -10.69 -32.06
CA VAL A 308 -23.83 -9.53 -32.31
C VAL A 308 -23.04 -8.22 -32.22
N MET A 309 -21.80 -8.29 -31.71
CA MET A 309 -20.94 -7.12 -31.58
C MET A 309 -20.36 -6.75 -32.95
N THR A 310 -20.46 -5.48 -33.31
CA THR A 310 -19.76 -4.95 -34.47
C THR A 310 -18.26 -4.80 -34.15
N GLU A 311 -17.41 -4.68 -35.17
CA GLU A 311 -15.97 -4.39 -34.98
C GLU A 311 -15.75 -3.12 -34.13
N HIS A 312 -16.64 -2.13 -34.26
CA HIS A 312 -16.62 -0.92 -33.44
C HIS A 312 -16.94 -1.21 -31.96
N ASP A 313 -17.93 -2.06 -31.68
CA ASP A 313 -18.29 -2.45 -30.32
C ASP A 313 -17.17 -3.25 -29.66
N VAL A 314 -16.49 -4.13 -30.40
CA VAL A 314 -15.32 -4.88 -29.92
C VAL A 314 -14.17 -3.94 -29.57
N ASP A 315 -13.85 -2.96 -30.42
CA ASP A 315 -12.81 -1.96 -30.15
C ASP A 315 -13.14 -1.07 -28.94
N LEU A 316 -14.39 -0.62 -28.81
CA LEU A 316 -14.84 0.20 -27.69
C LEU A 316 -14.79 -0.57 -26.36
N THR A 317 -15.30 -1.80 -26.34
CA THR A 317 -15.26 -2.70 -25.17
C THR A 317 -13.82 -3.00 -24.77
N SER A 318 -12.97 -3.32 -25.76
CA SER A 318 -11.53 -3.53 -25.54
C SER A 318 -10.89 -2.31 -24.88
N LYS A 319 -11.11 -1.09 -25.39
CA LYS A 319 -10.55 0.13 -24.80
C LYS A 319 -11.01 0.37 -23.37
N THR A 320 -12.29 0.09 -23.10
CA THR A 320 -12.90 0.24 -21.77
C THR A 320 -12.30 -0.75 -20.75
N MET A 321 -11.83 -1.90 -21.22
CA MET A 321 -11.14 -2.89 -20.39
C MET A 321 -9.64 -2.58 -20.22
N TRP A 322 -8.93 -2.34 -21.32
CA TRP A 322 -7.46 -2.23 -21.34
C TRP A 322 -6.92 -0.97 -20.68
N GLN A 323 -7.61 0.18 -20.83
CA GLN A 323 -7.11 1.44 -20.28
C GLN A 323 -7.11 1.43 -18.74
N PRO A 324 -8.21 1.08 -18.04
CA PRO A 324 -8.18 0.95 -16.59
C PRO A 324 -7.21 -0.13 -16.10
N MET A 325 -7.09 -1.25 -16.83
CA MET A 325 -6.12 -2.31 -16.50
C MET A 325 -4.67 -1.80 -16.56
N ARG A 326 -4.32 -1.06 -17.60
CA ARG A 326 -2.98 -0.47 -17.75
C ARG A 326 -2.68 0.51 -16.62
N THR A 327 -3.62 1.39 -16.30
CA THR A 327 -3.49 2.33 -15.18
C THR A 327 -3.32 1.59 -13.86
N TYR A 328 -4.09 0.52 -13.64
CA TYR A 328 -3.98 -0.33 -12.46
C TYR A 328 -2.61 -0.99 -12.34
N GLN A 329 -2.13 -1.62 -13.42
CA GLN A 329 -0.82 -2.25 -13.49
C GLN A 329 0.33 -1.25 -13.27
N GLN A 330 0.20 -0.03 -13.79
CA GLN A 330 1.18 1.03 -13.54
C GLN A 330 1.22 1.42 -12.05
N ASN A 331 0.05 1.57 -11.40
CA ASN A 331 -0.02 1.84 -9.96
C ASN A 331 0.59 0.72 -9.12
N LEU A 332 0.36 -0.55 -9.48
CA LEU A 332 1.03 -1.69 -8.84
C LEU A 332 2.54 -1.65 -9.05
N SER A 333 3.00 -1.37 -10.27
CA SER A 333 4.43 -1.26 -10.56
C SER A 333 5.08 -0.13 -9.78
N ASP A 334 4.41 1.01 -9.64
CA ASP A 334 4.87 2.14 -8.84
C ASP A 334 4.96 1.81 -7.35
N LEU A 335 3.98 1.05 -6.82
CA LEU A 335 3.98 0.56 -5.45
C LEU A 335 5.17 -0.36 -5.19
N PHE A 336 5.37 -1.37 -6.04
CA PHE A 336 6.50 -2.28 -5.93
C PHE A 336 7.84 -1.56 -6.09
N LEU A 337 7.91 -0.56 -6.99
CA LEU A 337 9.08 0.29 -7.13
C LEU A 337 9.36 1.09 -5.85
N ALA A 338 8.32 1.59 -5.18
CA ALA A 338 8.48 2.27 -3.89
C ALA A 338 9.06 1.32 -2.82
N PHE A 339 8.63 0.05 -2.78
CA PHE A 339 9.19 -0.94 -1.87
C PHE A 339 10.68 -1.21 -2.14
N VAL A 340 11.06 -1.51 -3.38
CA VAL A 340 12.45 -1.91 -3.70
C VAL A 340 13.43 -0.74 -3.73
N LYS A 341 12.95 0.52 -3.77
CA LYS A 341 13.82 1.70 -3.64
C LYS A 341 14.58 1.66 -2.32
N ASN A 342 13.94 1.18 -1.25
CA ASN A 342 14.59 0.98 0.03
C ASN A 342 15.46 -0.29 0.00
N GLY A 343 16.77 -0.12 0.16
CA GLY A 343 17.74 -1.22 0.06
C GLY A 343 17.56 -2.29 1.15
N ASP A 344 17.12 -1.88 2.33
CA ASP A 344 17.10 -2.72 3.54
C ASP A 344 16.08 -3.85 3.46
N VAL A 345 15.05 -3.68 2.61
CA VAL A 345 13.90 -4.60 2.48
C VAL A 345 13.89 -5.34 1.15
N ARG A 346 14.87 -5.10 0.26
CA ARG A 346 14.94 -5.81 -1.03
C ARG A 346 14.97 -7.31 -0.86
N ASN A 347 15.69 -7.80 0.15
CA ASN A 347 15.79 -9.22 0.45
C ASN A 347 14.42 -9.82 0.83
N ASP A 348 13.62 -9.14 1.65
CA ASP A 348 12.28 -9.60 2.04
C ASP A 348 11.34 -9.68 0.84
N ILE A 349 11.43 -8.68 -0.05
CA ILE A 349 10.62 -8.61 -1.27
C ILE A 349 11.03 -9.72 -2.25
N LEU A 350 12.33 -9.90 -2.49
CA LEU A 350 12.85 -10.96 -3.35
C LEU A 350 12.50 -12.35 -2.81
N LYS A 351 12.58 -12.54 -1.49
CA LYS A 351 12.14 -13.77 -0.83
C LYS A 351 10.68 -14.07 -1.10
N TRP A 352 9.80 -13.09 -0.90
CA TRP A 352 8.37 -13.25 -1.17
C TRP A 352 8.09 -13.59 -2.64
N ILE A 353 8.74 -12.89 -3.58
CA ILE A 353 8.59 -13.14 -5.02
C ILE A 353 9.11 -14.54 -5.37
N GLY A 354 10.28 -14.92 -4.86
CA GLY A 354 10.90 -16.23 -5.08
C GLY A 354 10.01 -17.36 -4.58
N ASP A 355 9.61 -17.31 -3.31
CA ASP A 355 8.71 -18.30 -2.71
C ASP A 355 7.37 -18.37 -3.48
N CYS A 356 6.80 -17.22 -3.88
CA CYS A 356 5.57 -17.19 -4.68
C CYS A 356 5.72 -17.88 -6.05
N LEU A 357 6.81 -17.59 -6.78
CA LEU A 357 7.05 -18.18 -8.10
C LEU A 357 7.34 -19.69 -8.01
N ILE A 358 8.08 -20.13 -6.99
CA ILE A 358 8.39 -21.54 -6.77
C ILE A 358 7.11 -22.34 -6.49
N GLU A 359 6.25 -21.85 -5.59
CA GLU A 359 4.99 -22.52 -5.25
C GLU A 359 4.00 -22.56 -6.44
N ASN A 360 4.15 -21.64 -7.39
CA ASN A 360 3.32 -21.58 -8.59
C ASN A 360 3.98 -22.13 -9.86
N ARG A 361 5.23 -22.61 -9.80
CA ARG A 361 5.97 -23.12 -10.97
C ARG A 361 5.27 -24.27 -11.68
N GLY A 362 4.56 -25.11 -10.92
CA GLY A 362 3.81 -26.25 -11.43
C GLY A 362 2.71 -25.86 -12.42
N LYS A 363 2.28 -24.60 -12.42
CA LYS A 363 1.32 -24.06 -13.38
C LYS A 363 1.84 -24.05 -14.82
N ASN A 364 3.16 -24.05 -15.05
CA ASN A 364 3.74 -24.12 -16.38
C ASN A 364 3.75 -25.55 -16.98
N LYS A 365 3.54 -26.59 -16.14
CA LYS A 365 3.54 -27.99 -16.60
C LYS A 365 2.31 -28.31 -17.45
N GLU A 366 2.49 -29.17 -18.44
CA GLU A 366 1.43 -29.53 -19.40
C GLU A 366 0.19 -30.14 -18.73
N TRP A 367 0.38 -31.00 -17.72
CA TRP A 367 -0.70 -31.56 -16.91
C TRP A 367 -1.62 -30.48 -16.31
N SER A 368 -1.06 -29.34 -15.91
CA SER A 368 -1.81 -28.20 -15.32
C SER A 368 -2.66 -27.44 -16.35
N SER A 369 -2.54 -27.76 -17.63
CA SER A 369 -3.40 -27.23 -18.70
C SER A 369 -4.60 -28.13 -18.97
N HIS A 370 -4.51 -29.42 -18.64
CA HIS A 370 -5.54 -30.43 -18.94
C HIS A 370 -6.42 -30.78 -17.74
N ASN A 371 -5.99 -30.48 -16.52
CA ASN A 371 -6.78 -30.74 -15.32
C ASN A 371 -7.37 -29.44 -14.73
N PRO A 372 -8.70 -29.24 -14.80
CA PRO A 372 -9.38 -28.06 -14.26
C PRO A 372 -9.16 -27.86 -12.75
N LEU A 373 -8.88 -28.94 -12.00
CA LEU A 373 -8.66 -28.88 -10.55
C LEU A 373 -7.37 -28.12 -10.20
N THR A 374 -6.42 -27.99 -11.13
CA THR A 374 -5.19 -27.22 -10.91
C THR A 374 -5.44 -25.73 -10.70
N ALA A 375 -6.60 -25.21 -11.11
CA ALA A 375 -6.98 -23.83 -10.85
C ALA A 375 -7.18 -23.52 -9.36
N TYR A 376 -7.39 -24.55 -8.53
CA TYR A 376 -7.50 -24.43 -7.07
C TYR A 376 -6.15 -24.63 -6.36
N LEU A 377 -5.11 -25.08 -7.07
CA LEU A 377 -3.77 -25.32 -6.52
C LEU A 377 -2.85 -24.11 -6.68
N TYR A 378 -3.04 -23.35 -7.76
CA TYR A 378 -2.20 -22.22 -8.14
C TYR A 378 -2.98 -20.91 -8.17
N VAL A 379 -2.25 -19.80 -8.08
CA VAL A 379 -2.81 -18.46 -8.32
C VAL A 379 -3.47 -18.35 -9.70
N SER A 380 -4.33 -17.37 -9.89
CA SER A 380 -4.99 -17.03 -11.14
C SER A 380 -4.02 -16.58 -12.23
N ASP A 381 -4.47 -16.58 -13.48
CA ASP A 381 -3.67 -16.09 -14.60
C ASP A 381 -3.49 -14.55 -14.51
N GLY A 382 -4.50 -13.82 -14.02
CA GLY A 382 -4.43 -12.38 -13.77
C GLY A 382 -3.35 -11.99 -12.75
N PHE A 383 -3.25 -12.75 -11.66
CA PHE A 383 -2.17 -12.60 -10.68
C PHE A 383 -0.78 -12.62 -11.32
N LEU A 384 -0.50 -13.67 -12.11
CA LEU A 384 0.82 -13.85 -12.70
C LEU A 384 1.12 -12.84 -13.81
N LEU A 385 0.11 -12.40 -14.56
CA LEU A 385 0.27 -11.31 -15.52
C LEU A 385 0.68 -10.01 -14.82
N ASN A 386 0.02 -9.65 -13.73
CA ASN A 386 0.35 -8.45 -12.97
C ASN A 386 1.74 -8.54 -12.34
N LEU A 387 2.09 -9.71 -11.77
CA LEU A 387 3.44 -9.95 -11.24
C LEU A 387 4.51 -9.87 -12.35
N ASN A 388 4.26 -10.48 -13.50
CA ASN A 388 5.15 -10.41 -14.66
C ASN A 388 5.33 -8.97 -15.16
N PHE A 389 4.25 -8.18 -15.22
CA PHE A 389 4.34 -6.77 -15.60
C PHE A 389 5.27 -5.97 -14.68
N ILE A 390 5.15 -6.16 -13.36
CA ILE A 390 6.03 -5.53 -12.37
C ILE A 390 7.49 -5.95 -12.58
N LEU A 391 7.75 -7.25 -12.75
CA LEU A 391 9.10 -7.78 -12.94
C LEU A 391 9.74 -7.29 -14.24
N LEU A 392 8.97 -7.20 -15.34
CA LEU A 392 9.45 -6.62 -16.60
C LEU A 392 9.79 -5.13 -16.45
N ASN A 393 9.03 -4.36 -15.67
CA ASN A 393 9.37 -2.97 -15.37
C ASN A 393 10.66 -2.85 -14.55
N PHE A 394 10.90 -3.77 -13.61
CA PHE A 394 12.19 -3.85 -12.91
C PHE A 394 13.34 -4.27 -13.84
N ALA A 395 13.04 -5.09 -14.85
CA ALA A 395 14.03 -5.55 -15.82
C ALA A 395 14.42 -4.50 -16.86
N ARG A 396 13.49 -3.58 -17.16
CA ARG A 396 13.66 -2.54 -18.18
C ARG A 396 15.03 -1.83 -18.16
N PRO A 397 15.57 -1.34 -17.02
CA PRO A 397 16.81 -0.58 -17.02
C PRO A 397 18.04 -1.37 -17.49
N PHE A 398 18.01 -2.70 -17.45
CA PHE A 398 19.10 -3.56 -17.93
C PHE A 398 18.77 -4.32 -19.22
N SER A 399 17.53 -4.26 -19.71
CA SER A 399 17.12 -4.83 -20.98
C SER A 399 17.09 -3.81 -22.13
N GLU A 400 17.35 -2.52 -21.86
CA GLU A 400 17.46 -1.49 -22.90
C GLU A 400 18.62 -1.78 -23.87
N PRO A 401 18.48 -1.46 -25.17
CA PRO A 401 19.56 -1.66 -26.14
C PRO A 401 20.87 -1.03 -25.66
N TYR A 402 21.96 -1.81 -25.72
CA TYR A 402 23.30 -1.40 -25.30
C TYR A 402 23.45 -1.07 -23.81
N SER A 403 22.52 -1.46 -22.94
CA SER A 403 22.67 -1.23 -21.49
C SER A 403 23.86 -2.01 -20.92
N PRO A 404 24.87 -1.34 -20.32
CA PRO A 404 26.00 -2.03 -19.70
C PRO A 404 25.59 -2.83 -18.46
N LYS A 405 24.38 -2.57 -17.91
CA LYS A 405 23.85 -3.27 -16.75
C LYS A 405 23.56 -4.75 -17.04
N LEU A 406 23.38 -5.12 -18.31
CA LEU A 406 23.19 -6.51 -18.71
C LEU A 406 24.38 -7.39 -18.29
N LEU A 407 25.60 -6.84 -18.31
CA LEU A 407 26.82 -7.54 -17.89
C LEU A 407 26.89 -7.82 -16.38
N LYS A 408 25.98 -7.25 -15.59
CA LYS A 408 25.89 -7.51 -14.14
C LYS A 408 25.12 -8.78 -13.82
N ILE A 409 24.46 -9.41 -14.81
CA ILE A 409 23.72 -10.66 -14.62
C ILE A 409 24.73 -11.78 -14.45
N ASN A 410 24.66 -12.47 -13.31
CA ASN A 410 25.51 -13.62 -13.06
C ASN A 410 24.81 -14.93 -13.50
N PRO A 411 25.29 -15.62 -14.55
CA PRO A 411 24.67 -16.84 -15.05
C PRO A 411 24.80 -18.04 -14.09
N ILE A 412 25.71 -17.99 -13.11
CA ILE A 412 25.89 -19.05 -12.10
C ILE A 412 24.63 -19.21 -11.24
N TYR A 413 23.80 -18.16 -11.14
CA TYR A 413 22.52 -18.20 -10.42
C TYR A 413 21.66 -19.40 -10.80
N ALA A 414 21.58 -19.74 -12.09
CA ALA A 414 20.70 -20.81 -12.59
C ALA A 414 21.06 -22.22 -12.10
N ILE A 415 22.33 -22.43 -11.75
CA ILE A 415 22.88 -23.73 -11.33
C ILE A 415 23.27 -23.73 -9.86
N SER A 416 23.13 -22.60 -9.17
CA SER A 416 23.55 -22.46 -7.78
C SER A 416 22.58 -23.18 -6.85
N GLN A 417 23.14 -23.90 -5.87
CA GLN A 417 22.41 -24.54 -4.79
C GLN A 417 22.49 -23.72 -3.48
N ASN A 418 22.96 -22.47 -3.59
CA ASN A 418 23.19 -21.58 -2.45
C ASN A 418 21.86 -21.16 -1.79
N GLU A 419 21.84 -21.10 -0.46
CA GLU A 419 20.72 -20.57 0.33
C GLU A 419 20.42 -19.09 0.06
N ASN A 420 21.42 -18.34 -0.44
CA ASN A 420 21.27 -16.93 -0.82
C ASN A 420 20.50 -16.72 -2.14
N VAL A 421 20.10 -17.80 -2.82
CA VAL A 421 19.25 -17.76 -4.01
C VAL A 421 17.78 -17.74 -3.57
N HIS A 422 17.06 -16.67 -3.93
CA HIS A 422 15.64 -16.57 -3.60
C HIS A 422 14.79 -17.49 -4.47
N LEU A 423 15.14 -17.64 -5.76
CA LEU A 423 14.48 -18.58 -6.67
C LEU A 423 15.12 -19.97 -6.57
N LYS A 424 14.84 -20.65 -5.46
CA LYS A 424 15.35 -21.98 -5.13
C LYS A 424 14.97 -23.02 -6.18
N ASP A 425 15.74 -24.11 -6.19
CA ASP A 425 15.51 -25.30 -7.03
C ASP A 425 15.58 -25.08 -8.54
N LEU A 426 16.05 -23.92 -9.03
CA LEU A 426 16.15 -23.66 -10.47
C LEU A 426 17.09 -24.67 -11.19
N TYR A 427 18.11 -25.14 -10.48
CA TYR A 427 19.04 -26.17 -10.97
C TYR A 427 18.39 -27.54 -11.24
N LYS A 428 17.17 -27.78 -10.72
CA LYS A 428 16.39 -29.01 -10.96
C LYS A 428 15.57 -28.95 -12.24
N ASP A 429 15.42 -27.77 -12.85
CA ASP A 429 14.69 -27.62 -14.11
C ASP A 429 15.49 -28.25 -15.26
N THR A 430 14.77 -28.70 -16.29
CA THR A 430 15.38 -29.35 -17.46
C THR A 430 16.35 -28.40 -18.15
N PRO A 431 17.68 -28.66 -18.13
CA PRO A 431 18.64 -27.76 -18.76
C PRO A 431 18.63 -27.95 -20.28
N MET A 432 19.00 -26.89 -21.01
CA MET A 432 19.19 -26.98 -22.47
C MET A 432 20.33 -27.93 -22.85
N ILE A 433 21.34 -28.04 -21.99
CA ILE A 433 22.51 -28.88 -22.17
C ILE A 433 22.69 -29.71 -20.90
N VAL A 434 22.67 -31.04 -21.03
CA VAL A 434 22.96 -31.96 -19.94
C VAL A 434 24.42 -31.77 -19.54
N ARG A 435 24.67 -31.51 -18.26
CA ARG A 435 26.02 -31.40 -17.70
C ARG A 435 26.31 -32.65 -16.89
N ASP A 436 27.53 -33.13 -16.97
CA ASP A 436 28.03 -34.17 -16.07
C ASP A 436 28.06 -33.60 -14.64
N GLU A 437 27.48 -34.33 -13.69
CA GLU A 437 27.24 -33.89 -12.30
C GLU A 437 28.54 -33.53 -11.53
N GLU A 438 29.70 -33.93 -12.05
CA GLU A 438 31.00 -33.85 -11.37
C GLU A 438 31.65 -32.44 -11.33
N ASN A 439 31.08 -31.42 -11.99
CA ASN A 439 31.69 -30.08 -12.10
C ASN A 439 30.96 -28.96 -11.32
N ILE A 440 30.22 -29.29 -10.26
CA ILE A 440 29.62 -28.26 -9.40
C ILE A 440 30.70 -27.73 -8.46
N ASP A 441 31.36 -26.65 -8.87
CA ASP A 441 32.36 -25.93 -8.06
C ASP A 441 31.75 -25.52 -6.71
N GLU A 442 32.26 -26.07 -5.60
CA GLU A 442 31.80 -25.75 -4.23
C GLU A 442 31.86 -24.25 -3.92
N LYS A 443 32.77 -23.53 -4.58
CA LYS A 443 32.90 -22.06 -4.51
C LYS A 443 31.63 -21.32 -4.93
N ASN A 444 30.76 -21.94 -5.72
CA ASN A 444 29.49 -21.35 -6.16
C ASN A 444 28.44 -21.28 -5.05
N ASN A 445 28.63 -22.01 -3.95
CA ASN A 445 27.68 -22.08 -2.84
C ASN A 445 27.78 -20.91 -1.86
N THR A 446 28.74 -20.00 -2.01
CA THR A 446 28.92 -18.81 -1.15
C THR A 446 28.64 -17.49 -1.88
N ILE A 447 28.33 -17.53 -3.19
CA ILE A 447 28.12 -16.34 -4.02
C ILE A 447 26.81 -15.65 -3.65
N THR A 448 26.87 -14.37 -3.27
CA THR A 448 25.69 -13.51 -3.15
C THR A 448 25.33 -12.91 -4.50
N PHE A 449 24.04 -12.89 -4.83
CA PHE A 449 23.56 -12.37 -6.11
C PHE A 449 23.00 -10.95 -5.97
N ASN A 450 23.25 -10.13 -6.99
CA ASN A 450 22.72 -8.78 -7.03
C ASN A 450 21.24 -8.78 -7.46
N PHE A 451 20.53 -7.68 -7.16
CA PHE A 451 19.14 -7.49 -7.53
C PHE A 451 18.86 -7.66 -9.03
N ILE A 452 19.79 -7.24 -9.90
CA ILE A 452 19.63 -7.37 -11.36
C ILE A 452 19.57 -8.85 -11.79
N THR A 453 20.43 -9.69 -11.21
CA THR A 453 20.48 -11.12 -11.48
C THR A 453 19.18 -11.79 -11.01
N GLU A 454 18.76 -11.50 -9.78
CA GLU A 454 17.50 -12.02 -9.20
C GLU A 454 16.29 -11.67 -10.08
N ILE A 455 16.12 -10.39 -10.41
CA ILE A 455 15.02 -9.93 -11.25
C ILE A 455 15.08 -10.54 -12.66
N PHE A 456 16.26 -10.71 -13.24
CA PHE A 456 16.38 -11.33 -14.57
C PHE A 456 15.80 -12.74 -14.59
N PHE A 457 16.21 -13.61 -13.66
CA PHE A 457 15.72 -14.99 -13.60
C PHE A 457 14.25 -15.07 -13.15
N MET A 458 13.84 -14.26 -12.16
CA MET A 458 12.43 -14.19 -11.74
C MET A 458 11.51 -13.71 -12.86
N SER A 459 11.93 -12.72 -13.67
CA SER A 459 11.16 -12.24 -14.82
C SER A 459 10.96 -13.34 -15.85
N HIS A 460 12.01 -14.11 -16.15
CA HIS A 460 11.93 -15.20 -17.11
C HIS A 460 10.98 -16.32 -16.64
N LEU A 461 11.08 -16.73 -15.38
CA LEU A 461 10.17 -17.73 -14.81
C LEU A 461 8.72 -17.20 -14.80
N SER A 462 8.52 -15.97 -14.34
CA SER A 462 7.20 -15.33 -14.31
C SER A 462 6.57 -15.23 -15.71
N TYR A 463 7.36 -14.88 -16.73
CA TYR A 463 6.91 -14.85 -18.13
C TYR A 463 6.44 -16.22 -18.61
N SER A 464 7.19 -17.28 -18.29
CA SER A 464 6.83 -18.65 -18.67
C SER A 464 5.53 -19.12 -18.01
N CYS A 465 5.31 -18.76 -16.74
CA CYS A 465 4.12 -19.11 -15.96
C CYS A 465 2.89 -18.25 -16.33
N SER A 466 3.08 -17.07 -16.92
CA SER A 466 2.04 -16.10 -17.27
C SER A 466 1.75 -16.07 -18.78
N VAL A 467 2.45 -15.19 -19.51
CA VAL A 467 2.20 -14.85 -20.92
C VAL A 467 2.35 -16.07 -21.81
N GLN A 468 3.44 -16.83 -21.65
CA GLN A 468 3.70 -17.99 -22.50
C GLN A 468 2.62 -19.06 -22.33
N ARG A 469 2.19 -19.32 -21.09
CA ARG A 469 1.08 -20.23 -20.79
C ARG A 469 -0.24 -19.74 -21.36
N LEU A 470 -0.57 -18.46 -21.16
CA LEU A 470 -1.81 -17.88 -21.67
C LEU A 470 -1.88 -17.93 -23.19
N HIS A 471 -0.76 -17.68 -23.87
CA HIS A 471 -0.68 -17.83 -25.32
C HIS A 471 -0.98 -19.27 -25.76
N ARG A 472 -0.39 -20.29 -25.10
CA ARG A 472 -0.72 -21.70 -25.39
C ARG A 472 -2.20 -22.01 -25.15
N LYS A 473 -2.80 -21.47 -24.09
CA LYS A 473 -4.24 -21.62 -23.82
C LYS A 473 -5.10 -20.98 -24.90
N LEU A 474 -4.74 -19.78 -25.36
CA LEU A 474 -5.47 -19.07 -26.40
C LEU A 474 -5.45 -19.87 -27.72
N LEU A 475 -4.29 -20.39 -28.12
CA LEU A 475 -4.17 -21.25 -29.30
C LEU A 475 -5.08 -22.48 -29.18
N LYS A 476 -5.08 -23.16 -28.03
CA LYS A 476 -5.93 -24.32 -27.78
C LYS A 476 -7.43 -23.97 -27.83
N ILE A 477 -7.84 -22.86 -27.23
CA ILE A 477 -9.24 -22.39 -27.27
C ILE A 477 -9.64 -22.08 -28.72
N ASN A 478 -8.74 -21.50 -29.52
CA ASN A 478 -9.00 -21.21 -30.92
C ASN A 478 -9.16 -22.50 -31.77
N GLU A 479 -8.32 -23.51 -31.52
CA GLU A 479 -8.48 -24.85 -32.12
C GLU A 479 -9.81 -25.50 -31.72
N GLU A 480 -10.16 -25.47 -30.43
CA GLU A 480 -11.42 -25.99 -29.91
C GLU A 480 -12.64 -25.25 -30.49
N LEU A 481 -12.57 -23.92 -30.63
CA LEU A 481 -13.63 -23.11 -31.22
C LEU A 481 -13.86 -23.47 -32.68
N SER A 482 -12.78 -23.64 -33.46
CA SER A 482 -12.86 -24.09 -34.86
C SER A 482 -13.56 -25.46 -34.97
N HIS A 483 -13.21 -26.40 -34.09
CA HIS A 483 -13.85 -27.72 -34.05
C HIS A 483 -15.34 -27.62 -33.71
N VAL A 484 -15.72 -26.81 -32.71
CA VAL A 484 -17.13 -26.60 -32.33
C VAL A 484 -17.90 -25.93 -33.46
N GLN A 485 -17.29 -24.97 -34.18
CA GLN A 485 -17.91 -24.28 -35.31
C GLN A 485 -18.15 -25.25 -36.49
N HIS A 486 -17.21 -26.14 -36.78
CA HIS A 486 -17.40 -27.20 -37.77
C HIS A 486 -18.54 -28.14 -37.36
N ALA A 487 -18.55 -28.61 -36.11
CA ALA A 487 -19.62 -29.48 -35.59
C ALA A 487 -21.00 -28.80 -35.62
N TYR A 488 -21.08 -27.52 -35.29
CA TYR A 488 -22.31 -26.73 -35.37
C TYR A 488 -22.83 -26.63 -36.80
N ASN A 489 -21.96 -26.34 -37.77
CA ASN A 489 -22.33 -26.23 -39.18
C ASN A 489 -22.84 -27.58 -39.73
N ASP A 490 -22.21 -28.69 -39.36
CA ASP A 490 -22.63 -30.03 -39.77
C ASP A 490 -23.96 -30.44 -39.11
N ALA A 491 -24.12 -30.19 -37.81
CA ALA A 491 -25.36 -30.49 -37.09
C ALA A 491 -26.55 -29.65 -37.60
N THR A 492 -26.33 -28.38 -37.91
CA THR A 492 -27.35 -27.49 -38.49
C THR A 492 -27.81 -27.97 -39.87
N ARG A 493 -26.88 -28.49 -40.68
CA ARG A 493 -27.19 -29.07 -42.01
C ARG A 493 -27.98 -30.37 -41.93
N LEU A 494 -27.74 -31.19 -40.90
CA LEU A 494 -28.33 -32.53 -40.76
C LEU A 494 -29.68 -32.54 -40.01
N HIS A 495 -29.81 -31.72 -38.95
CA HIS A 495 -30.91 -31.81 -37.99
C HIS A 495 -31.78 -30.54 -37.89
N GLY A 496 -31.38 -29.46 -38.55
CA GLY A 496 -32.08 -28.16 -38.52
C GLY A 496 -31.85 -27.37 -37.23
N ALA A 497 -32.09 -26.05 -37.28
CA ALA A 497 -31.68 -25.10 -36.24
C ALA A 497 -32.39 -25.26 -34.87
N ASN A 498 -33.50 -26.01 -34.81
CA ASN A 498 -34.31 -26.18 -33.58
C ASN A 498 -33.94 -27.45 -32.78
N ASP A 499 -32.95 -28.22 -33.21
CA ASP A 499 -32.47 -29.39 -32.46
C ASP A 499 -31.76 -28.95 -31.17
N GLU A 500 -32.04 -29.61 -30.04
CA GLU A 500 -31.43 -29.34 -28.74
C GLU A 500 -29.89 -29.43 -28.79
N ASN A 501 -29.35 -30.33 -29.62
CA ASN A 501 -27.90 -30.46 -29.82
C ASN A 501 -27.30 -29.27 -30.56
N VAL A 502 -28.04 -28.68 -31.52
CA VAL A 502 -27.61 -27.49 -32.24
C VAL A 502 -27.59 -26.28 -31.29
N GLN A 503 -28.59 -26.14 -30.42
CA GLN A 503 -28.61 -25.09 -29.39
C GLN A 503 -27.45 -25.22 -28.39
N ARG A 504 -27.12 -26.44 -27.94
CA ARG A 504 -25.96 -26.67 -27.06
C ARG A 504 -24.63 -26.34 -27.73
N LEU A 505 -24.46 -26.69 -29.01
CA LEU A 505 -23.29 -26.31 -29.80
C LEU A 505 -23.21 -24.81 -30.02
N GLU A 506 -24.36 -24.15 -30.17
CA GLU A 506 -24.45 -22.69 -30.29
C GLU A 506 -23.97 -21.99 -29.01
N GLU A 507 -24.44 -22.42 -27.84
CA GLU A 507 -23.97 -21.89 -26.55
C GLU A 507 -22.47 -22.13 -26.32
N ALA A 508 -21.98 -23.30 -26.72
CA ALA A 508 -20.56 -23.63 -26.63
C ALA A 508 -19.70 -22.74 -27.53
N MET A 509 -20.19 -22.45 -28.75
CA MET A 509 -19.54 -21.53 -29.69
C MET A 509 -19.52 -20.09 -29.15
N GLU A 510 -20.61 -19.60 -28.55
CA GLU A 510 -20.64 -18.25 -27.93
C GLU A 510 -19.68 -18.13 -26.75
N LYS A 511 -19.64 -19.14 -25.88
CA LYS A 511 -18.68 -19.19 -24.76
C LYS A 511 -17.24 -19.28 -25.25
N GLY A 512 -16.98 -19.98 -26.37
CA GLY A 512 -15.66 -20.07 -26.98
C GLY A 512 -15.22 -18.74 -27.60
N ALA A 513 -16.09 -18.10 -28.38
CA ALA A 513 -15.83 -16.80 -28.99
C ALA A 513 -15.59 -15.70 -27.94
N SER A 514 -16.35 -15.72 -26.84
CA SER A 514 -16.15 -14.79 -25.71
C SER A 514 -14.76 -14.91 -25.08
N LYS A 515 -14.21 -16.13 -25.05
CA LYS A 515 -12.86 -16.42 -24.53
C LYS A 515 -11.73 -16.02 -25.47
N THR A 516 -11.97 -16.00 -26.79
CA THR A 516 -10.95 -15.67 -27.80
C THR A 516 -10.85 -14.18 -28.09
N GLU A 517 -11.98 -13.45 -28.00
CA GLU A 517 -12.02 -11.99 -28.14
C GLU A 517 -11.42 -11.28 -26.92
N TRP A 518 -11.40 -11.97 -25.78
CA TRP A 518 -10.70 -11.55 -24.58
C TRP A 518 -9.20 -11.83 -24.70
#